data_AF-A0A958UKI4-F1
#
_entry.id   AF-A0A958UKI4-F1
#
_cell.length_a   1.000
_cell.length_b   1.000
_cell.length_c   1.000
_cell.angle_alpha   90.00
_cell.angle_beta   90.00
_cell.angle_gamma   90.00
#
_symmetry.space_group_name_H-M   'P 1'
#
loop_
_entity.id
_entity.type
_entity.pdbx_description
1 polymer ?
#
loop_
_entity_poly.entity_id
_entity_poly.type
_entity_poly.pdbx_seq_one_letter_code
_entity_poly.pdbx_strand_id
1 'polypeptide(L)' 'MNYILFDGNVRNQLLPFTFTRPVADIRVGILTIREKWEHLLG' A
#
# COMPACT_ATOMS: atom_id res chain seq x y z
N MET A 1 15.89 1.61 6.79
CA MET A 1 15.96 0.56 5.75
C MET A 1 15.31 1.09 4.47
N ASN A 2 15.85 0.80 3.28
CA ASN A 2 15.29 1.31 2.01
C ASN A 2 14.48 0.20 1.33
N TYR A 3 13.15 0.33 1.28
CA TYR A 3 12.25 -0.63 0.64
C TYR A 3 11.31 0.08 -0.33
N ILE A 4 10.97 -0.60 -1.42
CA ILE A 4 10.14 -0.07 -2.51
C ILE A 4 8.87 -0.92 -2.59
N LEU A 5 7.70 -0.30 -2.36
CA LEU A 5 6.41 -0.96 -2.52
C LEU A 5 5.93 -0.78 -3.96
N PHE A 6 5.74 -1.89 -4.68
CA PHE A 6 5.34 -1.90 -6.08
C PHE A 6 3.91 -2.40 -6.27
N ASP A 7 3.09 -1.59 -6.94
CA ASP A 7 1.71 -1.91 -7.30
C ASP A 7 1.67 -2.77 -8.57
N GLY A 8 1.80 -4.08 -8.40
CA GLY A 8 1.66 -5.04 -9.49
C GLY A 8 0.21 -5.23 -9.97
N ASN A 9 -0.07 -6.43 -10.49
CA ASN A 9 -1.37 -6.77 -11.08
C ASN A 9 -2.57 -6.63 -10.11
N VAL A 10 -2.29 -6.56 -8.81
CA VAL A 10 -3.26 -6.34 -7.73
C VAL A 10 -3.98 -4.99 -7.83
N ARG A 11 -3.39 -3.97 -8.49
CA ARG A 11 -3.99 -2.64 -8.62
C ARG A 11 -5.36 -2.68 -9.29
N ASN A 12 -5.50 -3.49 -10.35
CA ASN A 12 -6.74 -3.62 -11.12
C ASN A 12 -7.88 -4.26 -10.29
N GLN A 13 -7.52 -5.17 -9.38
CA GLN A 13 -8.49 -5.86 -8.50
C GLN A 13 -8.97 -4.97 -7.34
N LEU A 14 -8.23 -3.89 -7.05
CA LEU A 14 -8.52 -2.96 -5.96
C LEU A 14 -9.21 -1.67 -6.43
N LEU A 15 -9.57 -1.60 -7.71
CA LEU A 15 -10.47 -0.57 -8.20
C LEU A 15 -11.83 -0.69 -7.48
N PRO A 16 -12.46 0.44 -7.08
CA PRO A 16 -12.14 1.82 -7.44
C PRO A 16 -11.14 2.55 -6.53
N PHE A 17 -10.60 1.90 -5.50
CA PHE A 17 -9.82 2.59 -4.46
C PHE A 17 -8.45 3.06 -4.93
N THR A 18 -7.92 2.46 -6.00
CA THR A 18 -6.60 2.73 -6.58
C THR A 18 -6.65 3.61 -7.84
N PHE A 19 -7.78 4.29 -8.10
CA PHE A 19 -7.91 5.23 -9.22
C PHE A 19 -6.99 6.45 -9.06
N THR A 20 -6.96 7.03 -7.87
CA THR A 20 -6.24 8.29 -7.58
C THR A 20 -5.03 8.12 -6.67
N ARG A 21 -4.82 6.92 -6.11
CA ARG A 21 -3.75 6.62 -5.16
C ARG A 21 -3.20 5.20 -5.34
N PRO A 22 -1.93 4.95 -5.00
CA PRO A 22 -1.35 3.62 -5.02
C PRO A 22 -1.91 2.70 -3.92
N VAL A 23 -1.75 1.38 -4.08
CA VAL A 23 -2.21 0.36 -3.11
C VAL A 23 -1.50 0.53 -1.77
N ALA A 24 -0.23 0.96 -1.78
CA ALA A 24 0.54 1.22 -0.57
C ALA A 24 -0.14 2.21 0.40
N ASP A 25 -0.94 3.14 -0.13
CA ASP A 25 -1.63 4.17 0.65
C ASP A 25 -3.07 3.76 1.02
N ILE A 26 -3.48 2.53 0.71
CA ILE A 26 -4.74 1.97 1.19
C ILE A 26 -4.61 1.69 2.69
N ARG A 27 -5.62 2.12 3.44
CA ARG A 27 -5.76 1.82 4.87
C ARG A 27 -6.31 0.42 5.07
N VAL A 28 -5.64 -0.34 5.94
CA VAL A 28 -6.06 -1.65 6.43
C VAL A 28 -6.22 -1.53 7.94
N GLY A 29 -7.43 -1.15 8.36
CA GLY A 29 -7.71 -0.73 9.74
C GLY A 29 -7.27 0.73 9.95
N ILE A 30 -6.48 0.97 11.00
CA ILE A 30 -5.95 2.31 11.33
C ILE A 30 -4.73 2.67 10.48
N LEU A 31 -3.89 1.69 10.14
CA LEU A 31 -2.64 1.90 9.42
C LEU A 31 -2.83 1.68 7.91
N THR A 32 -2.01 2.37 7.12
CA THR A 32 -1.79 2.10 5.70
C THR A 32 -0.86 0.91 5.51
N ILE A 33 -0.88 0.32 4.32
CA ILE A 33 0.05 -0.77 3.97
C ILE A 33 1.50 -0.28 4.09
N ARG A 34 1.78 0.97 3.67
CA ARG A 34 3.07 1.63 3.89
C ARG A 34 3.43 1.64 5.37
N GLU A 35 2.61 2.27 6.22
CA GLU A 35 2.84 2.39 7.67
C GLU A 35 3.11 1.03 8.32
N LYS A 36 2.37 0.00 7.92
CA LYS A 36 2.57 -1.37 8.41
C LYS A 36 3.97 -1.90 8.09
N TRP A 37 4.48 -1.67 6.88
CA TRP A 37 5.83 -2.09 6.51
C TRP A 37 6.90 -1.23 7.17
N GLU A 38 6.65 0.07 7.39
CA GLU A 38 7.60 0.92 8.13
C GLU A 38 7.76 0.44 9.58
N HIS A 39 6.67 0.01 10.23
CA HIS A 39 6.73 -0.57 11.59
C HIS A 39 7.42 -1.94 11.65
N LEU A 40 7.36 -2.72 10.58
CA LEU A 40 7.96 -4.07 10.55
C LEU A 40 9.44 -4.06 10.15
N LEU A 41 9.84 -3.13 9.28
CA LEU A 41 11.20 -3.01 8.74
C LEU A 41 12.01 -1.87 9.38
N GLY A 42 11.39 -1.13 10.30
CA GLY A 42 11.96 -0.03 11.08
C GLY A 42 12.71 -0.49 12.31
#